data_AF-A0A077M341-F1
#
_entry.id   AF-A0A077M341-F1
#
_cell.length_a   1.000
_cell.length_b   1.000
_cell.length_c   1.000
_cell.angle_alpha   90.00
_cell.angle_beta   90.00
_cell.angle_gamma   90.00
#
_symmetry.space_group_name_H-M   'P 1'
#
loop_
_entity.id
_entity.type
_entity.pdbx_description
1 polymer ?
#
loop_
_entity_poly.entity_id
_entity_poly.type
_entity_poly.pdbx_seq_one_letter_code
_entity_poly.pdbx_strand_id
1 'polypeptide(L)'
;MNATFTLLEMRRITRDWAGMFFTAVLPSFFYLIFGATVAAKDETIGNGNVAMYVMISMAAYGAVTATTSIGGNAAVERQQVESLADFSSLALEEPRV
;
A
#
# COMPACT_ATOMS: atom_id res chain seq x y z
N MET A 1 -18.95 -13.88 -3.89
CA MET A 1 -18.32 -12.58 -4.21
C MET A 1 -18.81 -12.12 -5.58
N ASN A 2 -19.24 -10.87 -5.72
CA ASN A 2 -19.72 -10.34 -7.00
C ASN A 2 -18.52 -9.83 -7.81
N ALA A 3 -18.32 -10.35 -9.03
CA ALA A 3 -17.19 -9.97 -9.88
C ALA A 3 -17.15 -8.47 -10.21
N THR A 4 -18.32 -7.84 -10.33
CA THR A 4 -18.44 -6.40 -10.56
C THR A 4 -17.84 -5.59 -9.41
N PHE A 5 -18.05 -6.03 -8.17
CA PHE A 5 -17.51 -5.36 -6.99
C PHE A 5 -15.98 -5.42 -6.98
N THR A 6 -15.39 -6.59 -7.24
CA THR A 6 -13.94 -6.75 -7.31
C THR A 6 -13.32 -5.87 -8.39
N LEU A 7 -13.94 -5.77 -9.57
CA LEU A 7 -13.44 -4.95 -10.67
C LEU A 7 -13.47 -3.45 -10.33
N LEU A 8 -14.56 -2.98 -9.71
CA LEU A 8 -14.68 -1.59 -9.29
C LEU A 8 -13.62 -1.23 -8.25
N GLU A 9 -13.36 -2.12 -7.29
CA GLU A 9 -12.37 -1.90 -6.25
C GLU A 9 -10.94 -1.89 -6.82
N MET A 10 -10.60 -2.81 -7.73
CA MET A 10 -9.31 -2.76 -8.44
C MET A 10 -9.16 -1.45 -9.24
N ARG A 11 -10.22 -1.01 -9.91
CA ARG A 11 -10.22 0.25 -10.66
C ARG A 11 -10.10 1.48 -9.77
N ARG A 12 -10.59 1.40 -8.53
CA ARG A 12 -10.43 2.44 -7.51
C ARG A 12 -8.97 2.54 -7.08
N ILE A 13 -8.37 1.41 -6.70
CA ILE A 13 -6.97 1.34 -6.25
C ILE A 13 -6.02 1.81 -7.35
N THR A 14 -6.22 1.36 -8.59
CA THR A 14 -5.36 1.75 -9.74
C THR A 14 -5.51 3.22 -10.16
N ARG A 15 -6.59 3.90 -9.76
CA ARG A 15 -6.78 5.35 -10.00
C ARG A 15 -6.20 6.23 -8.90
N ASP A 16 -5.82 5.66 -7.75
CA ASP A 16 -5.03 6.37 -6.75
C ASP A 16 -3.58 6.47 -7.24
N TRP A 17 -3.32 7.51 -8.04
CA TRP A 17 -2.02 7.74 -8.65
C TRP A 17 -0.91 7.94 -7.62
N ALA A 18 -1.21 8.56 -6.48
CA ALA A 18 -0.23 8.77 -5.43
C ALA A 18 0.13 7.43 -4.77
N GLY A 19 -0.87 6.63 -4.39
CA GLY A 19 -0.65 5.28 -3.85
C GLY A 19 0.09 4.36 -4.83
N MET A 20 -0.32 4.36 -6.10
CA MET A 20 0.32 3.56 -7.16
C MET A 20 1.77 3.97 -7.41
N PHE A 21 2.10 5.26 -7.27
CA PHE A 21 3.46 5.73 -7.45
C PHE A 21 4.42 5.09 -6.43
N PHE A 22 4.10 5.15 -5.14
CA PHE A 22 4.98 4.64 -4.09
C PHE A 22 4.98 3.10 -4.02
N THR A 23 3.87 2.46 -4.33
CA THR A 23 3.73 1.00 -4.21
C THR A 23 4.23 0.22 -5.43
N ALA A 24 4.18 0.80 -6.63
CA ALA A 24 4.54 0.10 -7.86
C ALA A 24 5.60 0.84 -8.68
N VAL A 25 5.41 2.13 -8.95
CA VAL A 25 6.28 2.88 -9.87
C VAL A 25 7.67 3.07 -9.30
N LEU A 26 7.77 3.57 -8.07
CA LEU A 26 9.02 3.84 -7.37
C LEU A 26 9.90 2.58 -7.21
N PRO A 27 9.41 1.44 -6.67
CA PRO A 27 10.22 0.23 -6.59
C PRO A 27 10.58 -0.34 -7.97
N SER A 28 9.69 -0.21 -8.97
CA SER A 28 10.03 -0.61 -10.35
C SER A 28 11.16 0.25 -10.92
N PHE A 29 11.12 1.56 -10.67
CA PHE A 29 12.17 2.48 -11.06
C PHE A 29 13.51 2.14 -10.40
N PHE A 30 13.50 1.83 -9.10
CA PHE A 30 14.71 1.37 -8.40
C PHE A 30 15.21 0.03 -8.91
N TYR A 31 14.33 -0.90 -9.28
CA TYR A 31 14.75 -2.13 -9.95
C TYR A 31 15.50 -1.85 -11.26
N LEU A 32 15.03 -0.89 -12.07
CA LEU A 32 15.70 -0.55 -13.32
C LEU A 32 17.12 0.00 -13.10
N ILE A 33 17.34 0.77 -12.03
CA ILE A 33 18.64 1.39 -11.71
C ILE A 33 19.58 0.43 -10.96
N PHE A 34 19.05 -0.39 -10.05
CA PHE A 34 19.86 -1.19 -9.12
C PHE A 34 19.79 -2.70 -9.37
N GLY A 35 18.77 -3.18 -10.08
CA GLY A 35 18.64 -4.58 -10.43
C GLY A 35 19.10 -4.86 -11.87
N ALA A 36 18.61 -4.10 -12.83
CA ALA A 36 18.81 -4.38 -14.26
C ALA A 36 20.16 -3.92 -14.83
N THR A 37 20.77 -2.89 -14.24
CA THR A 37 21.98 -2.23 -14.79
C THR A 37 23.26 -2.51 -14.00
N VAL A 38 23.20 -3.26 -12.91
CA VAL A 38 24.39 -3.59 -12.11
C VAL A 38 25.26 -4.62 -12.84
N ALA A 39 26.58 -4.48 -12.78
CA ALA A 39 27.53 -5.38 -13.46
C ALA A 39 27.38 -6.85 -13.02
N ALA A 40 27.03 -7.07 -11.75
CA ALA A 40 26.79 -8.38 -11.15
C ALA A 40 25.37 -8.93 -11.40
N LYS A 41 24.53 -8.30 -12.24
CA LYS A 41 23.11 -8.70 -12.42
C LYS A 41 22.92 -10.18 -12.78
N ASP A 42 23.86 -10.75 -13.54
CA ASP A 42 23.84 -12.12 -14.05
C ASP A 42 24.61 -13.08 -13.11
N GLU A 43 25.19 -12.57 -12.03
CA GLU A 43 25.87 -13.40 -11.04
C GLU A 43 24.85 -14.32 -10.35
N THR A 44 25.19 -15.61 -10.33
CA THR A 44 24.31 -16.66 -9.81
C THR A 44 24.21 -16.58 -8.29
N ILE A 45 22.99 -16.52 -7.79
CA ILE A 45 22.65 -16.66 -6.37
C ILE A 45 21.69 -17.85 -6.24
N GLY A 46 22.20 -18.98 -5.75
CA GLY A 46 21.41 -20.21 -5.61
C GLY A 46 20.84 -20.68 -6.95
N ASN A 47 19.50 -20.74 -7.06
CA ASN A 47 18.78 -21.10 -8.28
C ASN A 47 18.39 -19.90 -9.16
N GLY A 48 18.80 -18.69 -8.80
CA GLY A 48 18.51 -17.45 -9.53
C GLY A 48 19.75 -16.59 -9.73
N ASN A 49 19.56 -15.32 -10.06
CA ASN A 49 20.63 -14.33 -10.18
C ASN A 49 20.36 -13.09 -9.31
N VAL A 50 21.35 -12.22 -9.19
CA VAL A 50 21.24 -10.96 -8.44
C VAL A 50 20.06 -10.13 -8.93
N ALA A 51 19.86 -10.02 -10.25
CA ALA A 51 18.73 -9.28 -10.80
C ALA A 51 17.37 -9.81 -10.30
N MET A 52 17.18 -11.13 -10.30
CA MET A 52 15.98 -11.78 -9.80
C MET A 52 15.76 -11.50 -8.30
N TYR A 53 16.83 -11.56 -7.50
CA TYR A 53 16.77 -11.24 -6.07
C TYR A 53 16.30 -9.80 -5.82
N VAL A 54 16.84 -8.84 -6.56
CA VAL A 54 16.44 -7.42 -6.45
C VAL A 54 15.00 -7.24 -6.93
N MET A 55 14.59 -7.89 -8.02
CA MET A 55 13.21 -7.85 -8.52
C MET A 55 12.20 -8.33 -7.47
N ILE A 56 12.47 -9.48 -6.84
CA ILE A 56 11.60 -10.05 -5.80
C ILE A 56 11.53 -9.10 -4.59
N SER A 57 12.66 -8.52 -4.21
CA SER A 57 12.73 -7.56 -3.09
C SER A 57 11.89 -6.30 -3.37
N MET A 58 11.92 -5.78 -4.60
CA MET A 58 11.10 -4.64 -5.01
C MET A 58 9.60 -5.00 -5.07
N ALA A 59 9.26 -6.21 -5.51
CA ALA A 59 7.89 -6.71 -5.47
C ALA A 59 7.38 -6.85 -4.02
N ALA A 60 8.21 -7.38 -3.12
CA ALA A 60 7.89 -7.51 -1.70
C ALA A 60 7.68 -6.15 -1.03
N TYR A 61 8.55 -5.17 -1.32
CA TYR A 61 8.36 -3.79 -0.87
C TYR A 61 6.99 -3.25 -1.29
N GLY A 62 6.66 -3.33 -2.58
CA GLY A 62 5.39 -2.83 -3.09
C GLY A 62 4.17 -3.48 -2.43
N ALA A 63 4.21 -4.80 -2.24
CA ALA A 63 3.14 -5.56 -1.59
C ALA A 63 2.94 -5.15 -0.12
N VAL A 64 4.02 -5.00 0.64
CA VAL A 64 3.98 -4.57 2.04
C VAL A 64 3.46 -3.14 2.13
N THR A 65 4.01 -2.21 1.35
CA THR A 65 3.61 -0.80 1.35
C THR A 65 2.12 -0.64 0.99
N ALA A 66 1.63 -1.36 -0.03
CA ALA A 66 0.22 -1.32 -0.40
C ALA A 66 -0.69 -1.84 0.72
N THR A 67 -0.33 -2.98 1.31
CA THR A 67 -1.11 -3.60 2.40
C THR A 67 -1.14 -2.71 3.64
N THR A 68 0.00 -2.16 4.05
CA THR A 68 0.09 -1.25 5.20
C THR A 68 -0.69 0.04 4.96
N SER A 69 -0.67 0.59 3.74
CA SER A 69 -1.45 1.78 3.39
C SER A 69 -2.96 1.54 3.55
N ILE A 70 -3.47 0.42 3.03
CA ILE A 70 -4.89 0.05 3.17
C ILE A 70 -5.26 -0.12 4.65
N GLY A 71 -4.44 -0.83 5.42
CA GLY A 71 -4.66 -1.00 6.86
C GLY A 71 -4.59 0.32 7.64
N GLY A 72 -3.67 1.22 7.27
CA GLY A 72 -3.52 2.54 7.88
C GLY A 72 -4.74 3.42 7.63
N ASN A 73 -5.27 3.46 6.41
CA ASN A 73 -6.48 4.22 6.10
C ASN A 73 -7.68 3.72 6.92
N ALA A 74 -7.84 2.41 7.08
CA ALA A 74 -8.89 1.85 7.93
C ALA A 74 -8.74 2.23 9.43
N ALA A 75 -7.50 2.37 9.91
CA ALA A 75 -7.25 2.85 11.28
C ALA A 75 -7.62 4.32 11.43
N VAL A 76 -7.31 5.17 10.46
CA VAL A 76 -7.67 6.60 10.46
C VAL A 76 -9.19 6.79 10.43
N GLU A 77 -9.90 6.03 9.61
CA GLU A 77 -11.37 6.05 9.57
C GLU A 77 -11.98 5.69 10.93
N ARG A 78 -11.45 4.67 11.60
CA ARG A 78 -11.90 4.28 12.94
C ARG A 78 -11.66 5.36 13.99
N GLN A 79 -10.49 6.00 13.96
CA GLN A 79 -10.18 7.11 14.88
C GLN A 79 -11.14 8.28 14.71
N GLN A 80 -11.52 8.60 13.47
CA GLN A 80 -12.47 9.68 13.20
C GLN A 80 -13.88 9.34 13.71
N VAL A 81 -14.32 8.08 13.52
CA VAL A 81 -15.63 7.63 14.04
C VAL A 81 -15.67 7.68 15.57
N GLU A 82 -14.61 7.24 16.25
CA GLU A 82 -14.53 7.26 17.72
C GLU A 82 -14.54 8.70 18.27
N SER A 83 -13.81 9.62 17.64
CA SER A 83 -13.83 11.05 18.02
C SER A 83 -15.22 11.68 17.86
N LEU A 84 -15.99 11.31 16.83
CA LEU A 84 -17.35 11.80 16.65
C LEU A 84 -18.32 11.22 17.68
N ALA A 85 -18.14 9.95 18.06
CA ALA A 85 -18.94 9.32 19.11
C ALA A 85 -18.70 10.01 20.47
N ASP A 86 -17.44 10.30 20.80
CA ASP A 86 -17.05 11.03 22.00
C ASP A 86 -17.67 12.44 22.04
N PHE A 87 -17.60 13.18 20.93
CA PHE A 87 -18.24 14.50 20.81
C PHE A 87 -19.76 14.43 20.99
N SER A 88 -20.40 13.40 20.42
CA SER A 88 -21.84 13.20 20.58
C SER A 88 -22.24 12.85 22.01
N SER A 89 -21.43 12.10 22.77
CA SER A 89 -21.71 11.87 24.20
C SER A 89 -21.65 13.15 25.01
N LEU A 90 -20.65 14.00 24.75
CA LEU A 90 -20.49 15.29 25.44
C LEU A 90 -21.65 16.24 25.15
N ALA A 91 -22.18 16.24 23.92
CA ALA A 91 -23.33 17.06 23.55
C ALA A 91 -24.66 16.59 24.19
N LEU A 92 -24.75 15.33 24.62
CA LEU A 92 -25.92 14.78 25.31
C LEU A 92 -25.83 14.92 26.84
N GLU A 93 -24.65 15.23 27.38
CA GLU A 93 -24.42 15.49 28.80
C GLU A 93 -24.62 16.95 29.20
N GLU A 94 -24.98 17.85 28.28
CA GLU A 94 -25.39 19.20 28.67
C GLU A 94 -26.61 19.13 29.61
N PRO A 95 -26.55 19.75 30.81
CA PRO A 95 -27.66 19.72 31.74
C PRO A 95 -28.84 20.43 31.09
N ARG A 96 -29.89 19.66 30.77
CA ARG A 96 -31.22 20.19 30.45
C ARG A 96 -31.75 20.88 31.71
N VAL A 97 -31.43 22.15 31.85
CA VAL A 97 -32.03 23.07 32.84
C VAL A 97 -33.49 23.32 32.46
#